data_AF-A0A7Y5S7T3-F1
#
_entry.id   AF-A0A7Y5S7T3-F1
#
_cell.length_a   1.000
_cell.length_b   1.000
_cell.length_c   1.000
_cell.angle_alpha   90.00
_cell.angle_beta   90.00
_cell.angle_gamma   90.00
#
_symmetry.space_group_name_H-M   'P 1'
#
loop_
_entity.id
_entity.type
_entity.pdbx_description
1 polymer ?
#
loop_
_entity_poly.entity_id
_entity_poly.type
_entity_poly.pdbx_seq_one_letter_code
_entity_poly.pdbx_strand_id
1 'polypeptide(L)'
;MLDLIARDPIGERVLDAVIPRLGEPTENFWDATQRCAVAQLLAARGRADARTALYQCLRICKDSSDVIGPSEIIELDGADGLLRVASFLGALNDTDRERCADNSPIRWYDEAHGEGAARRILEHAAVHSKEVAAYLRAIEPEGTGNEQSEPTRDRGYLNVNNVQFQAQARESHADKMRRISARDVIESVRTESGPWACIWLISWGGYAAVADLRTIRDELSREEDPERIQRYLRPFTHGVLPELDPCFLRLANHEDTRVRDLAQRAASHYAHPDVRKLALDRLSAGQFVHSEVLLLKKNFQAGDAALLMGALRPDVDIHDLHGVGHDLLKVFSTNKTPECLEPMLFLYEHTPCSNCREDAVEIMMSTNTAPAWVLDECRFDCASSLRSRVGGGSPPD
;
A
#
# COMPACT_ATOMS: atom_id res chain seq x y z
N MET A 1 -0.49 -0.32 24.79
CA MET A 1 -1.32 -1.51 25.12
C MET A 1 -0.48 -2.71 25.62
N LEU A 2 0.59 -3.13 24.93
CA LEU A 2 1.41 -4.28 25.35
C LEU A 2 2.28 -4.05 26.61
N ASP A 3 2.72 -2.82 26.90
CA ASP A 3 3.47 -2.54 28.14
C ASP A 3 2.59 -2.57 29.41
N LEU A 4 1.28 -2.38 29.25
CA LEU A 4 0.27 -2.60 30.31
C LEU A 4 0.05 -4.10 30.57
N ILE A 5 0.29 -4.94 29.57
CA ILE A 5 0.07 -6.39 29.62
C ILE A 5 1.27 -7.09 30.30
N ALA A 6 2.49 -6.62 30.12
CA ALA A 6 3.68 -7.25 30.73
C ALA A 6 3.82 -7.03 32.25
N ARG A 7 3.05 -6.12 32.86
CA ARG A 7 3.17 -5.74 34.29
C ARG A 7 2.02 -6.20 35.18
N ASP A 8 1.00 -6.79 34.58
CA ASP A 8 -0.18 -7.30 35.26
C ASP A 8 -0.22 -8.83 35.10
N PRO A 9 -0.42 -9.63 36.18
CA PRO A 9 -0.71 -11.05 36.06
C PRO A 9 -1.86 -11.40 35.10
N ILE A 10 -2.77 -10.45 34.82
CA ILE A 10 -3.79 -10.57 33.78
C ILE A 10 -3.17 -10.53 32.39
N GLY A 11 -2.20 -9.65 32.15
CA GLY A 11 -1.60 -9.49 30.84
C GLY A 11 -0.64 -10.63 30.46
N GLU A 12 0.11 -11.20 31.41
CA GLU A 12 0.86 -12.45 31.15
C GLU A 12 -0.07 -13.60 30.72
N ARG A 13 -1.24 -13.74 31.37
CA ARG A 13 -2.26 -14.72 30.97
C ARG A 13 -2.84 -14.44 29.58
N VAL A 14 -2.97 -13.16 29.20
CA VAL A 14 -3.41 -12.78 27.84
C VAL A 14 -2.33 -13.13 26.83
N LEU A 15 -1.05 -12.85 27.10
CA LEU A 15 0.05 -13.22 26.21
C LEU A 15 0.16 -14.72 26.02
N ASP A 16 0.06 -15.50 27.09
CA ASP A 16 0.09 -16.97 27.03
C ASP A 16 -1.08 -17.53 26.21
N ALA A 17 -2.24 -16.85 26.18
CA ALA A 17 -3.38 -17.23 25.36
C ALA A 17 -3.26 -16.77 23.89
N VAL A 18 -2.59 -15.64 23.64
CA VAL A 18 -2.49 -15.01 22.30
C VAL A 18 -1.31 -15.54 21.50
N ILE A 19 -0.13 -15.67 22.11
CA ILE A 19 1.12 -16.05 21.42
C ILE A 19 0.98 -17.34 20.62
N PRO A 20 0.37 -18.43 21.13
CA PRO A 20 0.19 -19.65 20.36
C PRO A 20 -0.61 -19.46 19.06
N ARG A 21 -1.49 -18.46 19.02
CA ARG A 21 -2.38 -18.18 17.88
C ARG A 21 -1.74 -17.28 16.82
N LEU A 22 -0.66 -16.57 17.17
CA LEU A 22 0.03 -15.69 16.22
C LEU A 22 0.61 -16.50 15.05
N GLY A 23 1.15 -17.68 15.32
CA GLY A 23 1.71 -18.59 14.31
C GLY A 23 0.67 -19.42 13.54
N GLU A 24 -0.61 -19.40 13.94
CA GLU A 24 -1.64 -20.19 13.29
C GLU A 24 -1.84 -19.73 11.83
N PRO A 25 -1.99 -20.66 10.87
CA PRO A 25 -2.33 -20.31 9.50
C PRO A 25 -3.67 -19.56 9.44
N THR A 26 -3.66 -18.44 8.73
CA THR A 26 -4.86 -17.68 8.34
C THR A 26 -4.86 -17.53 6.83
N GLU A 27 -6.06 -17.52 6.25
CA GLU A 27 -6.28 -17.38 4.80
C GLU A 27 -6.08 -15.93 4.35
N ASN A 28 -6.31 -14.96 5.26
CA ASN A 28 -6.18 -13.54 4.95
C ASN A 28 -4.73 -13.05 5.12
N PHE A 29 -4.17 -12.49 4.04
CA PHE A 29 -2.80 -11.95 4.02
C PHE A 29 -2.57 -10.86 5.07
N TRP A 30 -3.50 -9.92 5.22
CA TRP A 30 -3.37 -8.78 6.14
C TRP A 30 -3.47 -9.19 7.61
N ASP A 31 -4.30 -10.17 7.92
CA ASP A 31 -4.33 -10.79 9.26
C ASP A 31 -2.97 -11.45 9.56
N ALA A 32 -2.41 -12.18 8.59
CA ALA A 32 -1.13 -12.84 8.77
C ALA A 32 0.03 -11.86 9.02
N THR A 33 0.08 -10.75 8.28
CA THR A 33 1.12 -9.72 8.46
C THR A 33 0.96 -8.99 9.79
N GLN A 34 -0.27 -8.68 10.23
CA GLN A 34 -0.52 -8.11 11.55
C GLN A 34 -0.05 -9.04 12.68
N ARG A 35 -0.30 -10.35 12.56
CA ARG A 35 0.20 -11.34 13.53
C ARG A 35 1.73 -11.38 13.56
N CYS A 36 2.40 -11.30 12.40
CA CYS A 36 3.86 -11.19 12.34
C CYS A 36 4.36 -9.95 13.09
N ALA A 37 3.77 -8.78 12.86
CA ALA A 37 4.18 -7.54 13.53
C ALA A 37 4.02 -7.64 15.06
N VAL A 38 2.92 -8.22 15.56
CA VAL A 38 2.73 -8.45 16.99
C VAL A 38 3.76 -9.45 17.54
N ALA A 39 4.01 -10.55 16.83
CA ALA A 39 4.99 -11.55 17.23
C ALA A 39 6.42 -10.98 17.28
N GLN A 40 6.80 -10.16 16.30
CA GLN A 40 8.08 -9.45 16.25
C GLN A 40 8.25 -8.52 17.46
N LEU A 41 7.24 -7.70 17.77
CA LEU A 41 7.27 -6.77 18.90
C LEU A 41 7.41 -7.48 20.26
N LEU A 42 6.79 -8.65 20.42
CA LEU A 42 6.90 -9.46 21.63
C LEU A 42 8.27 -10.16 21.69
N ALA A 43 8.75 -10.69 20.56
CA ALA A 43 10.05 -11.33 20.45
C ALA A 43 11.22 -10.36 20.73
N ALA A 44 11.12 -9.12 20.25
CA ALA A 44 12.08 -8.05 20.53
C ALA A 44 12.16 -7.70 22.03
N ARG A 45 11.08 -7.94 22.78
CA ARG A 45 11.03 -7.79 24.25
C ARG A 45 11.53 -9.04 25.01
N GLY A 46 12.05 -10.05 24.31
CA GLY A 46 12.66 -11.24 24.91
C GLY A 46 11.74 -12.46 25.03
N ARG A 47 10.51 -12.43 24.49
CA ARG A 47 9.60 -13.59 24.46
C ARG A 47 10.02 -14.60 23.38
N ALA A 48 10.68 -15.68 23.80
CA ALA A 48 11.17 -16.74 22.91
C ALA A 48 10.04 -17.53 22.21
N ASP A 49 8.90 -17.67 22.88
CA ASP A 49 7.67 -18.25 22.34
C ASP A 49 7.06 -17.40 21.22
N ALA A 50 7.05 -16.07 21.37
CA ALA A 50 6.63 -15.15 20.31
C ALA A 50 7.57 -15.19 19.10
N ARG A 51 8.88 -15.33 19.32
CA ARG A 51 9.86 -15.56 18.24
C ARG A 51 9.56 -16.84 17.46
N THR A 52 9.22 -17.92 18.18
CA THR A 52 8.83 -19.19 17.56
C THR A 52 7.54 -19.03 16.76
N ALA A 53 6.54 -18.32 17.29
CA ALA A 53 5.31 -18.03 16.58
C ALA A 53 5.57 -17.20 15.30
N LEU A 54 6.44 -16.19 15.34
CA LEU A 54 6.84 -15.43 14.16
C LEU A 54 7.45 -16.34 13.07
N TYR A 55 8.33 -17.27 13.45
CA TYR A 55 8.89 -18.22 12.47
C TYR A 55 7.85 -19.17 11.89
N GLN A 56 6.82 -19.54 12.64
CA GLN A 56 5.70 -20.35 12.14
C GLN A 56 4.83 -19.59 11.13
N CYS A 57 4.85 -18.25 11.17
CA CYS A 57 4.18 -17.44 10.16
C CYS A 57 4.83 -17.51 8.78
N LEU A 58 6.12 -17.86 8.68
CA LEU A 58 6.86 -17.87 7.41
C LEU A 58 6.31 -18.92 6.44
N ARG A 59 5.49 -18.46 5.50
CA ARG A 59 4.80 -19.30 4.50
C ARG A 59 4.39 -18.49 3.28
N ILE A 60 3.94 -19.18 2.23
CA ILE A 60 3.27 -18.57 1.09
C ILE A 60 1.79 -18.41 1.41
N CYS A 61 1.24 -17.22 1.19
CA CYS A 61 -0.20 -16.95 1.24
C CYS A 61 -0.90 -17.66 0.06
N LYS A 62 -1.91 -18.48 0.29
CA LYS A 62 -2.55 -19.24 -0.80
C LYS A 62 -3.26 -18.34 -1.83
N ASP A 63 -3.83 -17.23 -1.36
CA ASP A 63 -4.68 -16.38 -2.20
C ASP A 63 -3.89 -15.35 -3.01
N SER A 64 -2.86 -14.75 -2.42
CA SER A 64 -2.02 -13.74 -3.09
C SER A 64 -0.69 -14.30 -3.61
N SER A 65 -0.21 -15.38 -2.98
CA SER A 65 1.15 -15.93 -3.13
C SER A 65 2.28 -14.97 -2.80
N ASP A 66 1.96 -13.99 -1.96
CA ASP A 66 2.97 -13.25 -1.22
C ASP A 66 3.57 -14.13 -0.12
N VAL A 67 4.79 -13.82 0.28
CA VAL A 67 5.48 -14.49 1.37
C VAL A 67 5.25 -13.71 2.67
N ILE A 68 4.74 -14.40 3.69
CA ILE A 68 4.33 -13.79 4.97
C ILE A 68 5.49 -13.80 5.96
N GLY A 69 5.85 -12.64 6.54
CA GLY A 69 6.84 -12.52 7.61
C GLY A 69 8.34 -12.34 7.27
N PRO A 70 8.82 -12.31 6.01
CA PRO A 70 10.23 -12.06 5.71
C PRO A 70 10.82 -10.80 6.35
N SER A 71 10.13 -9.66 6.25
CA SER A 71 10.60 -8.37 6.76
C SER A 71 10.80 -8.39 8.27
N GLU A 72 9.79 -8.87 9.00
CA GLU A 72 9.77 -8.91 10.46
C GLU A 72 10.84 -9.85 11.01
N ILE A 73 11.09 -10.99 10.33
CA ILE A 73 12.14 -11.94 10.69
C ILE A 73 13.53 -11.33 10.46
N ILE A 74 13.74 -10.68 9.32
CA ILE A 74 15.03 -10.06 8.98
C ILE A 74 15.34 -8.89 9.92
N GLU A 75 14.36 -8.05 10.21
CA GLU A 75 14.54 -6.93 11.13
C GLU A 75 14.81 -7.40 12.57
N LEU A 76 14.14 -8.47 13.01
CA LEU A 76 14.33 -9.02 14.36
C LEU A 76 15.68 -9.73 14.56
N ASP A 77 16.15 -10.47 13.56
CA ASP A 77 17.30 -11.37 13.68
C ASP A 77 18.51 -11.01 12.81
N GLY A 78 18.42 -9.94 12.03
CA GLY A 78 19.49 -9.51 11.14
C GLY A 78 19.93 -10.64 10.20
N ALA A 79 21.22 -10.97 10.25
CA ALA A 79 21.84 -11.95 9.36
C ALA A 79 21.23 -13.35 9.49
N ASP A 80 20.89 -13.78 10.71
CA ASP A 80 20.29 -15.09 10.96
C ASP A 80 18.85 -15.14 10.41
N GLY A 81 18.13 -14.01 10.50
CA GLY A 81 16.82 -13.83 9.89
C GLY A 81 16.88 -13.89 8.36
N LEU A 82 17.84 -13.20 7.76
CA LEU A 82 18.10 -13.24 6.32
C LEU A 82 18.40 -14.66 5.82
N LEU A 83 19.24 -15.41 6.54
CA LEU A 83 19.57 -16.79 6.19
C LEU A 83 18.35 -17.72 6.29
N ARG A 84 17.50 -17.53 7.31
CA ARG A 84 16.24 -18.27 7.46
C ARG A 84 15.29 -18.04 6.29
N VAL A 85 15.07 -16.77 5.93
CA VAL A 85 14.18 -16.39 4.83
C VAL A 85 14.72 -16.91 3.49
N ALA A 86 16.00 -16.72 3.21
CA ALA A 86 16.64 -17.22 2.00
C ALA A 86 16.56 -18.75 1.89
N SER A 87 16.78 -19.46 3.00
CA SER A 87 16.64 -20.93 3.03
C SER A 87 15.21 -21.37 2.79
N PHE A 88 14.21 -20.68 3.36
CA PHE A 88 12.80 -20.95 3.11
C PHE A 88 12.45 -20.78 1.63
N LEU A 89 12.79 -19.63 1.03
CA LEU A 89 12.50 -19.34 -0.38
C LEU A 89 13.22 -20.32 -1.32
N GLY A 90 14.45 -20.69 -0.99
CA GLY A 90 15.23 -21.67 -1.75
C GLY A 90 14.67 -23.09 -1.69
N ALA A 91 14.00 -23.45 -0.60
CA ALA A 91 13.40 -24.77 -0.41
C ALA A 91 12.04 -24.95 -1.11
N LEU A 92 11.45 -23.88 -1.62
CA LEU A 92 10.20 -23.94 -2.39
C LEU A 92 10.37 -24.80 -3.66
N ASN A 93 9.26 -25.36 -4.16
CA ASN A 93 9.26 -25.99 -5.49
C ASN A 93 9.53 -24.94 -6.57
N ASP A 94 9.92 -25.35 -7.78
CA ASP A 94 10.38 -24.41 -8.81
C ASP A 94 9.29 -23.39 -9.21
N THR A 95 8.01 -23.82 -9.28
CA THR A 95 6.87 -22.93 -9.60
C THR A 95 6.65 -21.85 -8.53
N ASP A 96 6.63 -22.24 -7.25
CA ASP A 96 6.47 -21.30 -6.15
C ASP A 96 7.71 -20.42 -5.98
N ARG A 97 8.91 -20.97 -6.24
CA ARG A 97 10.16 -20.23 -6.20
C ARG A 97 10.20 -19.16 -7.28
N GLU A 98 9.87 -19.46 -8.52
CA GLU A 98 9.81 -18.45 -9.60
C GLU A 98 8.81 -17.33 -9.30
N ARG A 99 7.68 -17.66 -8.66
CA ARG A 99 6.64 -16.69 -8.30
C ARG A 99 7.05 -15.79 -7.13
N CYS A 100 7.74 -16.34 -6.14
CA CYS A 100 8.03 -15.66 -4.88
C CYS A 100 9.47 -15.14 -4.76
N ALA A 101 10.39 -15.58 -5.62
CA ALA A 101 11.79 -15.16 -5.58
C ALA A 101 11.91 -13.73 -6.13
N ASP A 102 11.93 -12.76 -5.22
CA ASP A 102 12.34 -11.41 -5.50
C ASP A 102 13.60 -11.04 -4.70
N ASN A 103 14.17 -9.88 -5.01
CA ASN A 103 15.32 -9.34 -4.30
C ASN A 103 14.94 -8.51 -3.06
N SER A 104 13.67 -8.53 -2.63
CA SER A 104 13.20 -7.73 -1.50
C SER A 104 13.90 -8.09 -0.19
N PRO A 105 14.13 -9.38 0.17
CA PRO A 105 14.91 -9.75 1.36
C PRO A 105 16.33 -9.18 1.39
N ILE A 106 17.02 -9.15 0.25
CA ILE A 106 18.35 -8.55 0.10
C ILE A 106 18.26 -7.04 0.31
N ARG A 107 17.29 -6.40 -0.35
CA ARG A 107 17.10 -4.95 -0.27
C ARG A 107 16.81 -4.48 1.16
N TRP A 108 15.88 -5.13 1.86
CA TRP A 108 15.53 -4.77 3.23
C TRP A 108 16.72 -4.88 4.18
N TYR A 109 17.55 -5.92 4.04
CA TYR A 109 18.74 -6.07 4.87
C TYR A 109 19.82 -5.01 4.54
N ASP A 110 20.06 -4.77 3.24
CA ASP A 110 21.05 -3.78 2.78
C ASP A 110 20.66 -2.34 3.12
N GLU A 111 19.37 -2.01 3.18
CA GLU A 111 18.86 -0.70 3.62
C GLU A 111 19.35 -0.35 5.04
N ALA A 112 19.49 -1.35 5.93
CA ALA A 112 19.96 -1.17 7.30
C ALA A 112 21.47 -1.40 7.49
N HIS A 113 22.12 -2.18 6.62
CA HIS A 113 23.49 -2.69 6.84
C HIS A 113 24.49 -2.31 5.73
N GLY A 114 24.05 -1.53 4.74
CA GLY A 114 24.86 -1.06 3.62
C GLY A 114 24.80 -2.01 2.42
N GLU A 115 24.93 -1.43 1.23
CA GLU A 115 24.77 -2.14 -0.04
C GLU A 115 25.72 -3.34 -0.19
N GLY A 116 25.17 -4.47 -0.61
CA GLY A 116 25.87 -5.73 -0.83
C GLY A 116 26.19 -6.52 0.45
N ALA A 117 25.75 -6.08 1.63
CA ALA A 117 25.96 -6.80 2.88
C ALA A 117 25.22 -8.14 2.90
N ALA A 118 23.95 -8.14 2.50
CA ALA A 118 23.12 -9.34 2.37
C ALA A 118 23.75 -10.31 1.37
N ARG A 119 24.14 -9.83 0.20
CA ARG A 119 24.73 -10.66 -0.86
C ARG A 119 25.99 -11.38 -0.37
N ARG A 120 26.90 -10.70 0.33
CA ARG A 120 28.11 -11.32 0.91
C ARG A 120 27.76 -12.45 1.90
N ILE A 121 26.75 -12.24 2.75
CA ILE A 121 26.29 -13.24 3.72
C ILE A 121 25.71 -14.46 2.99
N LEU A 122 24.84 -14.22 2.01
CA LEU A 122 24.17 -15.27 1.25
C LEU A 122 25.15 -16.06 0.38
N GLU A 123 26.09 -15.41 -0.30
CA GLU A 123 27.12 -16.07 -1.11
C GLU A 123 28.01 -16.97 -0.25
N HIS A 124 28.40 -16.48 0.93
CA HIS A 124 29.15 -17.30 1.88
C HIS A 124 28.35 -18.51 2.37
N ALA A 125 27.07 -18.33 2.69
CA ALA A 125 26.21 -19.41 3.14
C ALA A 125 25.82 -20.40 2.01
N ALA A 126 25.72 -19.94 0.77
CA ALA A 126 25.40 -20.74 -0.40
C ALA A 126 26.42 -21.85 -0.68
N VAL A 127 27.67 -21.69 -0.22
CA VAL A 127 28.70 -22.73 -0.28
C VAL A 127 28.28 -23.97 0.53
N HIS A 128 27.45 -23.79 1.54
CA HIS A 128 27.10 -24.83 2.52
C HIS A 128 25.59 -25.14 2.60
N SER A 129 24.73 -24.33 1.99
CA SER A 129 23.28 -24.57 1.88
C SER A 129 22.81 -24.57 0.43
N LYS A 130 22.27 -25.71 0.00
CA LYS A 130 21.67 -25.88 -1.33
C LYS A 130 20.44 -25.00 -1.52
N GLU A 131 19.71 -24.73 -0.44
CA GLU A 131 18.53 -23.88 -0.42
C GLU A 131 18.93 -22.41 -0.63
N VAL A 132 19.89 -21.89 0.13
CA VAL A 132 20.39 -20.51 -0.06
C VAL A 132 20.98 -20.33 -1.47
N ALA A 133 21.71 -21.33 -1.98
CA ALA A 133 22.20 -21.32 -3.35
C ALA A 133 21.07 -21.32 -4.39
N ALA A 134 19.97 -22.05 -4.15
CA ALA A 134 18.81 -22.07 -5.03
C ALA A 134 18.06 -20.73 -5.03
N TYR A 135 17.95 -20.08 -3.87
CA TYR A 135 17.39 -18.74 -3.76
C TYR A 135 18.23 -17.72 -4.55
N LEU A 136 19.56 -17.71 -4.38
CA LEU A 136 20.44 -16.81 -5.13
C LEU A 136 20.34 -16.99 -6.65
N ARG A 137 20.27 -18.23 -7.13
CA ARG A 137 20.07 -18.49 -8.58
C ARG A 137 18.73 -17.98 -9.09
N ALA A 138 17.67 -18.09 -8.29
CA ALA A 138 16.33 -17.69 -8.70
C ALA A 138 16.17 -16.16 -8.85
N ILE A 139 17.01 -15.37 -8.18
CA ILE A 139 16.98 -13.90 -8.23
C ILE A 139 18.03 -13.30 -9.19
N GLU A 140 18.86 -14.12 -9.82
CA GLU A 140 19.84 -13.68 -10.81
C GLU A 140 19.24 -13.72 -12.22
N PRO A 141 19.29 -12.61 -12.98
CA PRO A 141 18.79 -12.62 -14.35
C PRO A 141 19.65 -13.54 -15.21
N GLU A 142 19.02 -14.44 -15.97
CA GLU A 142 19.66 -15.24 -17.02
C GLU A 142 20.31 -14.31 -18.07
N GLY A 143 21.56 -13.90 -17.84
CA GLY A 143 22.20 -12.92 -18.71
C GLY A 143 23.59 -12.42 -18.33
N THR A 144 24.24 -12.95 -17.30
CA THR A 144 25.68 -12.69 -17.06
C THR A 144 26.44 -14.00 -16.91
N GLY A 145 26.42 -14.80 -17.97
CA GLY A 145 27.53 -15.70 -18.21
C GLY A 145 28.78 -14.86 -18.44
N ASN A 146 29.74 -14.92 -17.52
CA ASN A 146 31.15 -14.79 -17.84
C ASN A 146 31.97 -15.62 -16.85
N GLU A 147 32.45 -16.74 -17.39
CA GLU A 147 33.80 -17.28 -17.26
C GLU A 147 34.47 -17.26 -15.88
N GLN A 148 34.63 -18.50 -15.37
CA GLN A 148 35.78 -19.01 -14.62
C GLN A 148 36.85 -17.98 -14.25
N SER A 149 36.93 -17.63 -12.96
CA SER A 149 38.19 -17.20 -12.37
C SER A 149 38.40 -17.94 -11.05
N GLU A 150 39.46 -18.75 -11.02
CA GLU A 150 39.96 -19.45 -9.83
C GLU A 150 40.39 -18.49 -8.69
N PRO A 151 40.49 -18.99 -7.45
CA PRO A 151 40.53 -18.15 -6.26
C PRO A 151 41.93 -17.57 -6.00
N THR A 152 42.11 -16.26 -6.20
CA THR A 152 43.28 -15.57 -5.69
C THR A 152 43.09 -15.21 -4.23
N ARG A 153 43.77 -15.98 -3.36
CA ARG A 153 44.11 -15.54 -2.01
C ARG A 153 45.02 -14.32 -2.13
N ASP A 154 44.52 -13.14 -1.79
CA ASP A 154 45.36 -12.12 -1.20
C ASP A 154 44.60 -11.27 -0.18
N ARG A 155 45.19 -11.15 1.01
CA ARG A 155 44.74 -10.30 2.10
C ARG A 155 45.21 -8.89 1.79
N GLY A 156 44.31 -8.02 1.39
CA GLY A 156 44.60 -6.59 1.27
C GLY A 156 43.33 -5.79 1.44
N TYR A 157 43.23 -5.02 2.51
CA TYR A 157 42.21 -3.99 2.68
C TYR A 157 42.23 -3.07 1.45
N LEU A 158 41.20 -3.16 0.61
CA LEU A 158 41.04 -2.24 -0.52
C LEU A 158 40.43 -0.93 -0.02
N ASN A 159 41.19 0.12 -0.28
CA ASN A 159 41.04 1.51 0.08
C ASN A 159 39.73 2.12 -0.50
N VAL A 160 38.84 2.56 0.39
CA VAL A 160 37.53 3.17 0.10
C VAL A 160 37.63 4.47 -0.72
N ASN A 161 38.82 5.06 -0.83
CA ASN A 161 39.02 6.35 -1.50
C ASN A 161 39.40 6.24 -3.00
N ASN A 162 39.50 5.04 -3.57
CA ASN A 162 39.87 4.85 -4.97
C ASN A 162 38.78 4.19 -5.85
N VAL A 163 37.56 4.07 -5.34
CA VAL A 163 36.40 3.76 -6.21
C VAL A 163 35.84 5.09 -6.71
N GLN A 164 36.32 5.54 -7.88
CA GLN A 164 35.55 6.50 -8.67
C GLN A 164 34.35 5.76 -9.26
N PHE A 165 33.20 5.92 -8.62
CA PHE A 165 31.93 5.46 -9.15
C PHE A 165 31.63 6.20 -10.46
N GLN A 166 31.61 5.49 -11.59
CA GLN A 166 30.89 5.98 -12.75
C GLN A 166 29.39 5.93 -12.42
N ALA A 167 28.83 7.09 -12.11
CA ALA A 167 27.40 7.30 -11.98
C ALA A 167 26.72 7.14 -13.36
N GLN A 168 26.40 5.91 -13.76
CA GLN A 168 25.30 5.72 -14.70
C GLN A 168 24.00 5.85 -13.89
N ALA A 169 23.31 6.96 -14.10
CA ALA A 169 22.05 7.31 -13.45
C ALA A 169 21.04 6.17 -13.61
N ARG A 170 20.63 5.54 -12.49
CA ARG A 170 19.39 4.76 -12.45
C ARG A 170 18.24 5.69 -12.82
N GLU A 171 17.54 5.38 -13.91
CA GLU A 171 16.39 6.17 -14.39
C GLU A 171 15.30 6.22 -13.31
N SER A 172 14.79 7.42 -12.99
CA SER A 172 13.76 7.55 -11.96
C SER A 172 12.42 6.97 -12.45
N HIS A 173 11.56 6.50 -11.53
CA HIS A 173 10.20 6.04 -11.88
C HIS A 173 9.44 7.11 -12.68
N ALA A 174 9.62 8.38 -12.35
CA ALA A 174 9.03 9.50 -13.07
C ALA A 174 9.55 9.59 -14.52
N ASP A 175 10.85 9.38 -14.73
CA ASP A 175 11.45 9.40 -16.07
C ASP A 175 10.99 8.20 -16.90
N LYS A 176 10.88 7.02 -16.28
CA LYS A 176 10.28 5.83 -16.90
C LYS A 176 8.85 6.11 -17.36
N MET A 177 8.01 6.71 -16.51
CA MET A 177 6.62 7.04 -16.88
C MET A 177 6.55 8.07 -18.01
N ARG A 178 7.39 9.11 -17.99
CA ARG A 178 7.41 10.18 -19.02
C ARG A 178 7.86 9.69 -20.40
N ARG A 179 8.59 8.58 -20.50
CA ARG A 179 9.03 8.01 -21.78
C ARG A 179 7.94 7.23 -22.52
N ILE A 180 6.94 6.75 -21.80
CA ILE A 180 5.84 5.99 -22.39
C ILE A 180 4.93 6.96 -23.13
N SER A 181 4.75 6.76 -24.43
CA SER A 181 3.92 7.63 -25.27
C SER A 181 2.44 7.28 -25.17
N ALA A 182 1.55 8.20 -25.57
CA ALA A 182 0.12 7.89 -25.71
C ALA A 182 -0.13 6.70 -26.66
N ARG A 183 0.71 6.54 -27.69
CA ARG A 183 0.61 5.40 -28.63
C ARG A 183 0.85 4.07 -27.92
N ASP A 184 1.86 4.00 -27.05
CA ASP A 184 2.17 2.79 -26.30
C ASP A 184 1.03 2.44 -25.33
N VAL A 185 0.44 3.45 -24.69
CA VAL A 185 -0.76 3.28 -23.85
C VAL A 185 -1.93 2.72 -24.65
N ILE A 186 -2.23 3.27 -25.83
CA ILE A 186 -3.33 2.80 -26.69
C ILE A 186 -3.10 1.35 -27.10
N GLU A 187 -1.87 0.98 -27.45
CA GLU A 187 -1.52 -0.39 -27.80
C GLU A 187 -1.72 -1.34 -26.61
N SER A 188 -1.25 -0.98 -25.41
CA SER A 188 -1.47 -1.76 -24.19
C SER A 188 -2.96 -1.93 -23.88
N VAL A 189 -3.78 -0.87 -24.01
CA VAL A 189 -5.23 -0.96 -23.76
C VAL A 189 -5.89 -1.98 -24.69
N ARG A 190 -5.46 -2.04 -25.96
CA ARG A 190 -6.02 -2.91 -27.00
C ARG A 190 -5.54 -4.36 -26.91
N THR A 191 -4.32 -4.59 -26.44
CA THR A 191 -3.66 -5.90 -26.49
C THR A 191 -3.66 -6.65 -25.16
N GLU A 192 -3.56 -5.94 -24.04
CA GLU A 192 -3.57 -6.58 -22.72
C GLU A 192 -4.99 -7.01 -22.33
N SER A 193 -5.12 -8.03 -21.48
CA SER A 193 -6.41 -8.54 -21.01
C SER A 193 -6.34 -9.00 -19.56
N GLY A 194 -7.49 -9.01 -18.89
CA GLY A 194 -7.62 -9.41 -17.49
C GLY A 194 -7.82 -8.23 -16.51
N PRO A 195 -8.18 -8.54 -15.25
CA PRO A 195 -8.63 -7.54 -14.28
C PRO A 195 -7.54 -6.52 -13.89
N TRP A 196 -6.28 -6.97 -13.87
CA TRP A 196 -5.11 -6.16 -13.45
C TRP A 196 -4.32 -5.55 -14.62
N ALA A 197 -4.63 -5.93 -15.86
CA ALA A 197 -3.99 -5.40 -17.06
C ALA A 197 -4.04 -3.87 -17.07
N CYS A 198 -2.96 -3.20 -17.46
CA CYS A 198 -2.89 -1.74 -17.52
C CYS A 198 -3.13 -0.98 -16.19
N ILE A 199 -2.88 -1.57 -15.00
CA ILE A 199 -3.04 -0.81 -13.72
C ILE A 199 -2.02 0.34 -13.59
N TRP A 200 -0.85 0.16 -14.19
CA TRP A 200 0.23 1.15 -14.27
C TRP A 200 -0.20 2.47 -14.96
N LEU A 201 -1.28 2.44 -15.75
CA LEU A 201 -1.84 3.63 -16.40
C LEU A 201 -2.27 4.71 -15.41
N ILE A 202 -2.69 4.34 -14.18
CA ILE A 202 -3.00 5.29 -13.11
C ILE A 202 -1.78 6.14 -12.78
N SER A 203 -0.61 5.50 -12.62
CA SER A 203 0.64 6.21 -12.36
C SER A 203 1.07 7.02 -13.57
N TRP A 204 1.01 6.43 -14.77
CA TRP A 204 1.39 7.12 -16.02
C TRP A 204 0.63 8.43 -16.20
N GLY A 205 -0.69 8.43 -15.97
CA GLY A 205 -1.52 9.62 -16.12
C GLY A 205 -1.08 10.81 -15.25
N GLY A 206 -0.49 10.56 -14.07
CA GLY A 206 0.06 11.60 -13.20
C GLY A 206 1.34 12.27 -13.73
N TYR A 207 2.03 11.65 -14.69
CA TYR A 207 3.26 12.16 -15.30
C TYR A 207 3.09 12.53 -16.79
N ALA A 208 2.00 12.11 -17.42
CA ALA A 208 1.73 12.31 -18.83
C ALA A 208 1.61 13.79 -19.21
N ALA A 209 2.06 14.14 -20.41
CA ALA A 209 1.82 15.46 -20.95
C ALA A 209 0.32 15.66 -21.25
N VAL A 210 -0.16 16.90 -21.16
CA VAL A 210 -1.56 17.23 -21.49
C VAL A 210 -1.93 16.81 -22.92
N ALA A 211 -0.98 16.89 -23.86
CA ALA A 211 -1.20 16.44 -25.24
C ALA A 211 -1.49 14.94 -25.31
N ASP A 212 -0.73 14.11 -24.58
CA ASP A 212 -0.95 12.66 -24.50
C ASP A 212 -2.29 12.34 -23.84
N LEU A 213 -2.62 13.01 -22.72
CA LEU A 213 -3.92 12.85 -22.07
C LEU A 213 -5.09 13.20 -23.00
N ARG A 214 -4.94 14.22 -23.86
CA ARG A 214 -5.96 14.54 -24.88
C ARG A 214 -6.11 13.43 -25.92
N THR A 215 -5.00 12.84 -26.37
CA THR A 215 -5.03 11.69 -27.28
C THR A 215 -5.77 10.51 -26.65
N ILE A 216 -5.49 10.19 -25.37
CA ILE A 216 -6.22 9.13 -24.65
C ILE A 216 -7.71 9.47 -24.50
N ARG A 217 -8.05 10.73 -24.18
CA ARG A 217 -9.45 11.18 -24.11
C ARG A 217 -10.16 11.00 -25.45
N ASP A 218 -9.51 11.33 -26.56
CA ASP A 218 -10.08 11.19 -27.89
C ASP A 218 -10.39 9.72 -28.22
N GLU A 219 -9.49 8.79 -27.87
CA GLU A 219 -9.76 7.34 -28.00
C GLU A 219 -10.91 6.90 -27.07
N LEU A 220 -10.89 7.31 -25.81
CA LEU A 220 -11.97 7.05 -24.84
C LEU A 220 -13.35 7.48 -25.37
N SER A 221 -13.41 8.59 -26.12
CA SER A 221 -14.68 9.12 -26.63
C SER A 221 -15.34 8.23 -27.70
N ARG A 222 -14.57 7.33 -28.31
CA ARG A 222 -15.01 6.43 -29.39
C ARG A 222 -15.10 4.96 -28.96
N GLU A 223 -14.66 4.65 -27.75
CA GLU A 223 -14.66 3.28 -27.24
C GLU A 223 -16.04 2.94 -26.63
N GLU A 224 -16.49 1.71 -26.89
CA GLU A 224 -17.78 1.18 -26.44
C GLU A 224 -17.61 -0.05 -25.55
N ASP A 225 -16.47 -0.74 -25.64
CA ASP A 225 -16.17 -1.91 -24.84
C ASP A 225 -15.88 -1.53 -23.36
N PRO A 226 -16.67 -2.01 -22.38
CA PRO A 226 -16.53 -1.59 -20.99
C PRO A 226 -15.14 -1.83 -20.40
N GLU A 227 -14.49 -2.95 -20.71
CA GLU A 227 -13.15 -3.23 -20.21
C GLU A 227 -12.12 -2.23 -20.73
N ARG A 228 -12.17 -1.91 -22.03
CA ARG A 228 -11.29 -0.90 -22.62
C ARG A 228 -11.61 0.51 -22.14
N ILE A 229 -12.89 0.86 -21.96
CA ILE A 229 -13.31 2.12 -21.35
C ILE A 229 -12.67 2.27 -19.96
N GLN A 230 -12.73 1.23 -19.11
CA GLN A 230 -12.09 1.27 -17.79
C GLN A 230 -10.59 1.53 -17.91
N ARG A 231 -9.88 0.87 -18.82
CA ARG A 231 -8.43 1.07 -19.00
C ARG A 231 -8.11 2.47 -19.52
N TYR A 232 -8.89 3.01 -20.45
CA TYR A 232 -8.73 4.39 -20.92
C TYR A 232 -9.08 5.44 -19.86
N LEU A 233 -9.93 5.12 -18.88
CA LEU A 233 -10.24 6.02 -17.75
C LEU A 233 -9.14 6.04 -16.68
N ARG A 234 -8.34 4.97 -16.53
CA ARG A 234 -7.30 4.86 -15.48
C ARG A 234 -6.31 6.02 -15.46
N PRO A 235 -5.75 6.50 -16.59
CA PRO A 235 -4.89 7.69 -16.61
C PRO A 235 -5.51 8.91 -15.91
N PHE A 236 -6.82 9.12 -16.05
CA PHE A 236 -7.51 10.28 -15.48
C PHE A 236 -7.78 10.17 -13.98
N THR A 237 -7.35 9.08 -13.33
CA THR A 237 -7.34 8.98 -11.87
C THR A 237 -6.37 10.00 -11.26
N HIS A 238 -5.21 10.20 -11.89
CA HIS A 238 -4.20 11.19 -11.47
C HIS A 238 -3.93 12.26 -12.54
N GLY A 239 -4.12 11.93 -13.82
CA GLY A 239 -4.02 12.87 -14.93
C GLY A 239 -5.22 13.78 -15.00
N VAL A 240 -4.99 15.07 -15.19
CA VAL A 240 -6.05 16.09 -15.24
C VAL A 240 -5.92 16.86 -16.54
N LEU A 241 -7.00 16.89 -17.33
CA LEU A 241 -7.11 17.78 -18.48
C LEU A 241 -7.39 19.21 -18.01
N PRO A 242 -7.00 20.26 -18.77
CA PRO A 242 -7.24 21.65 -18.37
C PRO A 242 -8.71 22.01 -18.15
N GLU A 243 -9.62 21.37 -18.87
CA GLU A 243 -11.06 21.61 -18.81
C GLU A 243 -11.80 20.28 -18.60
N LEU A 244 -12.98 20.34 -17.98
CA LEU A 244 -13.84 19.19 -17.78
C LEU A 244 -14.36 18.70 -19.13
N ASP A 245 -14.08 17.44 -19.45
CA ASP A 245 -14.63 16.81 -20.63
C ASP A 245 -16.05 16.27 -20.38
N PRO A 246 -17.04 16.56 -21.25
CA PRO A 246 -18.38 15.99 -21.13
C PRO A 246 -18.41 14.46 -21.10
N CYS A 247 -17.39 13.78 -21.66
CA CYS A 247 -17.30 12.32 -21.63
C CYS A 247 -17.23 11.78 -20.20
N PHE A 248 -16.59 12.47 -19.25
CA PHE A 248 -16.50 12.03 -17.87
C PHE A 248 -17.87 12.05 -17.19
N LEU A 249 -18.67 13.09 -17.40
CA LEU A 249 -20.03 13.17 -16.86
C LEU A 249 -20.97 12.13 -17.49
N ARG A 250 -20.84 11.88 -18.80
CA ARG A 250 -21.59 10.83 -19.49
C ARG A 250 -21.27 9.45 -18.92
N LEU A 251 -19.98 9.12 -18.80
CA LEU A 251 -19.51 7.83 -18.30
C LEU A 251 -19.73 7.65 -16.79
N ALA A 252 -19.84 8.74 -16.02
CA ALA A 252 -20.23 8.70 -14.61
C ALA A 252 -21.70 8.25 -14.38
N ASN A 253 -22.46 8.01 -15.45
CA ASN A 253 -23.79 7.41 -15.42
C ASN A 253 -23.84 6.07 -16.17
N HIS A 254 -22.69 5.46 -16.46
CA HIS A 254 -22.60 4.18 -17.16
C HIS A 254 -23.17 3.04 -16.30
N GLU A 255 -23.70 2.00 -16.96
CA GLU A 255 -24.28 0.82 -16.31
C GLU A 255 -23.22 0.00 -15.56
N ASP A 256 -22.06 -0.21 -16.20
CA ASP A 256 -20.89 -0.82 -15.56
C ASP A 256 -20.38 0.05 -14.40
N THR A 257 -20.39 -0.53 -13.19
CA THR A 257 -19.97 0.14 -11.96
C THR A 257 -18.52 0.62 -12.02
N ARG A 258 -17.63 -0.16 -12.61
CA ARG A 258 -16.20 0.19 -12.62
C ARG A 258 -15.90 1.33 -13.59
N VAL A 259 -16.57 1.37 -14.74
CA VAL A 259 -16.55 2.53 -15.65
C VAL A 259 -17.05 3.77 -14.92
N ARG A 260 -18.19 3.65 -14.23
CA ARG A 260 -18.81 4.74 -13.48
C ARG A 260 -17.87 5.31 -12.41
N ASP A 261 -17.26 4.46 -11.58
CA ASP A 261 -16.34 4.88 -10.52
C ASP A 261 -15.14 5.65 -11.06
N LEU A 262 -14.50 5.14 -12.12
CA LEU A 262 -13.32 5.75 -12.71
C LEU A 262 -13.66 7.09 -13.37
N ALA A 263 -14.82 7.18 -14.02
CA ALA A 263 -15.30 8.42 -14.61
C ALA A 263 -15.63 9.48 -13.54
N GLN A 264 -16.22 9.07 -12.41
CA GLN A 264 -16.45 9.95 -11.26
C GLN A 264 -15.14 10.44 -10.63
N ARG A 265 -14.13 9.57 -10.52
CA ARG A 265 -12.78 9.94 -10.06
C ARG A 265 -12.16 11.00 -10.97
N ALA A 266 -12.24 10.82 -12.29
CA ALA A 266 -11.79 11.81 -13.26
C ALA A 266 -12.55 13.14 -13.10
N ALA A 267 -13.87 13.10 -13.00
CA ALA A 267 -14.72 14.29 -12.82
C ALA A 267 -14.45 15.02 -11.48
N SER A 268 -14.03 14.30 -10.43
CA SER A 268 -13.75 14.88 -9.10
C SER A 268 -12.64 15.93 -9.09
N HIS A 269 -11.80 15.98 -10.12
CA HIS A 269 -10.71 16.96 -10.23
C HIS A 269 -11.22 18.36 -10.59
N TYR A 270 -12.48 18.50 -11.00
CA TYR A 270 -13.04 19.74 -11.51
C TYR A 270 -14.04 20.37 -10.54
N ALA A 271 -13.86 21.66 -10.26
CA ALA A 271 -14.90 22.49 -9.65
C ALA A 271 -15.89 22.92 -10.75
N HIS A 272 -17.06 22.27 -10.82
CA HIS A 272 -18.03 22.49 -11.90
C HIS A 272 -19.47 22.24 -11.41
N PRO A 273 -20.45 23.11 -11.77
CA PRO A 273 -21.84 22.95 -11.35
C PRO A 273 -22.45 21.59 -11.67
N ASP A 274 -22.18 21.04 -12.85
CA ASP A 274 -22.72 19.73 -13.25
C ASP A 274 -22.10 18.56 -12.45
N VAL A 275 -20.84 18.67 -12.04
CA VAL A 275 -20.18 17.69 -11.16
C VAL A 275 -20.83 17.73 -9.78
N ARG A 276 -21.09 18.94 -9.26
CA ARG A 276 -21.83 19.13 -8.00
C ARG A 276 -23.23 18.54 -8.08
N LYS A 277 -23.98 18.87 -9.13
CA LYS A 277 -25.34 18.36 -9.33
C LYS A 277 -25.36 16.83 -9.34
N LEU A 278 -24.45 16.21 -10.09
CA LEU A 278 -24.31 14.75 -10.12
C LEU A 278 -24.08 14.17 -8.71
N ALA A 279 -23.22 14.79 -7.91
CA ALA A 279 -22.95 14.35 -6.54
C ALA A 279 -24.23 14.40 -5.67
N LEU A 280 -24.96 15.51 -5.71
CA LEU A 280 -26.17 15.71 -4.91
C LEU A 280 -27.32 14.79 -5.33
N ASP A 281 -27.51 14.58 -6.63
CA ASP A 281 -28.50 13.65 -7.18
C ASP A 281 -28.22 12.22 -6.69
N ARG A 282 -26.95 11.81 -6.64
CA ARG A 282 -26.53 10.48 -6.16
C ARG A 282 -26.71 10.30 -4.66
N LEU A 283 -26.31 11.29 -3.85
CA LEU A 283 -26.53 11.26 -2.40
C LEU A 283 -28.02 11.17 -2.06
N SER A 284 -28.87 11.88 -2.81
CA SER A 284 -30.32 11.87 -2.61
C SER A 284 -30.99 10.56 -3.03
N ALA A 285 -30.43 9.83 -4.00
CA ALA A 285 -30.97 8.57 -4.48
C ALA A 285 -30.71 7.38 -3.54
N GLY A 286 -29.84 7.52 -2.53
CA GLY A 286 -29.56 6.48 -1.53
C GLY A 286 -28.82 5.25 -2.06
N GLN A 287 -28.36 5.27 -3.31
CA GLN A 287 -27.63 4.18 -3.98
C GLN A 287 -26.13 4.50 -4.08
N PHE A 288 -25.52 4.94 -2.98
CA PHE A 288 -24.12 5.33 -2.99
C PHE A 288 -23.21 4.09 -3.00
N VAL A 289 -22.34 3.99 -4.01
CA VAL A 289 -21.34 2.92 -4.15
C VAL A 289 -20.05 3.56 -4.62
N HIS A 290 -19.16 3.92 -3.69
CA HIS A 290 -17.79 4.40 -3.94
C HIS A 290 -17.58 5.51 -5.00
N SER A 291 -16.80 6.54 -4.68
CA SER A 291 -16.40 7.62 -5.60
C SER A 291 -17.45 8.71 -5.87
N GLU A 292 -18.75 8.53 -5.60
CA GLU A 292 -19.70 9.65 -5.70
C GLU A 292 -19.45 10.74 -4.65
N VAL A 293 -19.07 10.37 -3.42
CA VAL A 293 -18.66 11.34 -2.38
C VAL A 293 -17.44 12.13 -2.85
N LEU A 294 -16.54 11.50 -3.60
CA LEU A 294 -15.35 12.14 -4.13
C LEU A 294 -15.67 13.30 -5.08
N LEU A 295 -16.83 13.31 -5.74
CA LEU A 295 -17.27 14.42 -6.60
C LEU A 295 -17.39 15.74 -5.83
N LEU A 296 -17.63 15.68 -4.52
CA LEU A 296 -17.63 16.86 -3.64
C LEU A 296 -16.22 17.38 -3.33
N LYS A 297 -15.14 16.67 -3.65
CA LYS A 297 -13.75 17.07 -3.32
C LYS A 297 -13.43 18.52 -3.70
N LYS A 298 -13.84 18.94 -4.90
CA LYS A 298 -13.67 20.32 -5.40
C LYS A 298 -14.97 21.13 -5.44
N ASN A 299 -16.08 20.54 -4.97
CA ASN A 299 -17.43 21.08 -5.11
C ASN A 299 -18.20 21.16 -3.78
N PHE A 300 -17.54 20.87 -2.65
CA PHE A 300 -18.12 20.90 -1.32
C PHE A 300 -18.58 22.32 -0.95
N GLN A 301 -19.74 22.41 -0.32
CA GLN A 301 -20.34 23.64 0.20
C GLN A 301 -20.89 23.41 1.61
N ALA A 302 -21.10 24.50 2.36
CA ALA A 302 -21.68 24.43 3.70
C ALA A 302 -23.03 23.70 3.69
N GLY A 303 -23.22 22.79 4.65
CA GLY A 303 -24.39 21.93 4.77
C GLY A 303 -24.27 20.58 4.05
N ASP A 304 -23.26 20.38 3.18
CA ASP A 304 -23.08 19.11 2.48
C ASP A 304 -22.71 17.97 3.45
N ALA A 305 -22.04 18.27 4.58
CA ALA A 305 -21.72 17.26 5.56
C ALA A 305 -22.97 16.55 6.12
N ALA A 306 -24.07 17.28 6.32
CA ALA A 306 -25.32 16.69 6.79
C ALA A 306 -25.92 15.73 5.75
N LEU A 307 -25.81 16.07 4.45
CA LEU A 307 -26.23 15.20 3.36
C LEU A 307 -25.38 13.93 3.28
N LEU A 308 -24.06 14.08 3.45
CA LEU A 308 -23.13 12.96 3.54
C LEU A 308 -23.50 12.04 4.69
N MET A 309 -23.67 12.57 5.90
CA MET A 309 -24.06 11.79 7.08
C MET A 309 -25.38 11.04 6.88
N GLY A 310 -26.37 11.65 6.21
CA GLY A 310 -27.62 10.98 5.87
C GLY A 310 -27.47 9.80 4.91
N ALA A 311 -26.40 9.78 4.10
CA ALA A 311 -26.10 8.72 3.13
C ALA A 311 -25.15 7.63 3.67
N LEU A 312 -24.34 7.92 4.69
CA LEU A 312 -23.38 6.96 5.24
C LEU A 312 -24.08 5.80 5.97
N ARG A 313 -23.55 4.59 5.78
CA ARG A 313 -24.07 3.35 6.35
C ARG A 313 -22.91 2.54 6.94
N PRO A 314 -22.92 2.19 8.24
CA PRO A 314 -21.85 1.42 8.86
C PRO A 314 -21.95 -0.09 8.56
N ASP A 315 -23.09 -0.56 8.08
CA ASP A 315 -23.45 -1.97 7.86
C ASP A 315 -23.19 -2.47 6.43
N VAL A 316 -22.32 -1.79 5.68
CA VAL A 316 -21.89 -2.20 4.34
C VAL A 316 -20.67 -3.13 4.40
N ASP A 317 -20.30 -3.72 3.27
CA ASP A 317 -19.08 -4.53 3.16
C ASP A 317 -17.84 -3.73 3.59
N ILE A 318 -16.85 -4.42 4.16
CA ILE A 318 -15.64 -3.80 4.69
C ILE A 318 -14.81 -3.10 3.61
N HIS A 319 -14.77 -3.63 2.38
CA HIS A 319 -14.11 -2.99 1.25
C HIS A 319 -14.90 -1.76 0.81
N ASP A 320 -16.24 -1.86 0.81
CA ASP A 320 -17.14 -0.75 0.53
C ASP A 320 -16.92 0.42 1.50
N LEU A 321 -16.89 0.13 2.79
CA LEU A 321 -16.63 1.12 3.82
C LEU A 321 -15.24 1.74 3.70
N HIS A 322 -14.22 0.94 3.36
CA HIS A 322 -12.84 1.43 3.20
C HIS A 322 -12.70 2.41 2.02
N GLY A 323 -13.29 2.10 0.87
CA GLY A 323 -13.25 3.01 -0.28
C GLY A 323 -14.03 4.31 -0.03
N VAL A 324 -15.19 4.24 0.62
CA VAL A 324 -15.94 5.43 1.07
C VAL A 324 -15.12 6.27 2.02
N GLY A 325 -14.42 5.64 2.97
CA GLY A 325 -13.52 6.33 3.89
C GLY A 325 -12.41 7.08 3.18
N HIS A 326 -11.75 6.47 2.19
CA HIS A 326 -10.74 7.16 1.39
C HIS A 326 -11.29 8.39 0.66
N ASP A 327 -12.51 8.33 0.16
CA ASP A 327 -13.12 9.46 -0.55
C ASP A 327 -13.48 10.59 0.41
N LEU A 328 -14.04 10.28 1.58
CA LEU A 328 -14.31 11.23 2.66
C LEU A 328 -13.03 11.94 3.13
N LEU A 329 -11.95 11.19 3.36
CA LEU A 329 -10.64 11.75 3.72
C LEU A 329 -10.14 12.74 2.64
N LYS A 330 -10.30 12.41 1.36
CA LYS A 330 -9.92 13.32 0.25
C LYS A 330 -10.80 14.58 0.19
N VAL A 331 -12.09 14.45 0.47
CA VAL A 331 -13.01 15.60 0.54
C VAL A 331 -12.59 16.55 1.66
N PHE A 332 -12.41 16.04 2.89
CA PHE A 332 -12.16 16.91 4.05
C PHE A 332 -10.70 17.34 4.22
N SER A 333 -9.73 16.59 3.67
CA SER A 333 -8.35 17.10 3.53
C SER A 333 -8.26 18.28 2.55
N THR A 334 -9.12 18.30 1.53
CA THR A 334 -9.25 19.44 0.59
C THR A 334 -10.10 20.57 1.18
N ASN A 335 -11.17 20.23 1.90
CA ASN A 335 -12.15 21.18 2.44
C ASN A 335 -12.08 21.16 3.98
N LYS A 336 -11.13 21.93 4.52
CA LYS A 336 -10.92 22.05 5.98
C LYS A 336 -12.00 22.92 6.61
N THR A 337 -13.07 22.28 7.06
CA THR A 337 -14.24 22.93 7.68
C THR A 337 -14.61 22.25 9.00
N PRO A 338 -15.19 22.97 9.98
CA PRO A 338 -15.71 22.34 11.19
C PRO A 338 -16.79 21.27 10.92
N GLU A 339 -17.46 21.33 9.77
CA GLU A 339 -18.43 20.32 9.34
C GLU A 339 -17.80 18.93 9.10
N CYS A 340 -16.47 18.80 9.13
CA CYS A 340 -15.79 17.51 9.04
C CYS A 340 -15.99 16.62 10.27
N LEU A 341 -16.41 17.18 11.42
CA LEU A 341 -16.45 16.45 12.69
C LEU A 341 -17.25 15.15 12.61
N GLU A 342 -18.52 15.22 12.19
CA GLU A 342 -19.39 14.02 12.16
C GLU A 342 -18.89 12.98 11.14
N PRO A 343 -18.54 13.33 9.89
CA PRO A 343 -17.97 12.36 8.96
C PRO A 343 -16.64 11.75 9.41
N MET A 344 -15.76 12.51 10.06
CA MET A 344 -14.49 11.98 10.56
C MET A 344 -14.67 11.09 11.78
N LEU A 345 -15.62 11.39 12.66
CA LEU A 345 -15.99 10.49 13.76
C LEU A 345 -16.59 9.18 13.25
N PHE A 346 -17.48 9.25 12.25
CA PHE A 346 -17.98 8.05 11.58
C PHE A 346 -16.84 7.18 11.06
N LEU A 347 -15.84 7.78 10.39
CA LEU A 347 -14.67 7.03 9.94
C LEU A 347 -13.85 6.48 11.09
N TYR A 348 -13.60 7.27 12.12
CA TYR A 348 -12.82 6.84 13.29
C TYR A 348 -13.41 5.56 13.92
N GLU A 349 -14.74 5.54 14.08
CA GLU A 349 -15.49 4.46 14.73
C GLU A 349 -15.64 3.22 13.85
N HIS A 350 -15.86 3.40 12.55
CA HIS A 350 -16.29 2.29 11.68
C HIS A 350 -15.22 1.79 10.70
N THR A 351 -14.18 2.57 10.40
CA THR A 351 -13.17 2.12 9.44
C THR A 351 -12.32 0.97 10.01
N PRO A 352 -12.03 -0.07 9.23
CA PRO A 352 -11.12 -1.15 9.63
C PRO A 352 -9.63 -0.75 9.52
N CYS A 353 -9.33 0.39 8.91
CA CYS A 353 -7.97 0.79 8.53
C CYS A 353 -7.37 1.78 9.54
N SER A 354 -6.26 1.39 10.19
CA SER A 354 -5.53 2.27 11.13
C SER A 354 -5.06 3.57 10.48
N ASN A 355 -4.63 3.53 9.22
CA ASN A 355 -4.17 4.72 8.50
C ASN A 355 -5.33 5.68 8.22
N CYS A 356 -6.49 5.16 7.80
CA CYS A 356 -7.68 5.99 7.62
C CYS A 356 -8.15 6.63 8.93
N ARG A 357 -8.03 5.90 10.06
CA ARG A 357 -8.32 6.43 11.39
C ARG A 357 -7.35 7.55 11.76
N GLU A 358 -6.05 7.35 11.54
CA GLU A 358 -5.05 8.39 11.78
C GLU A 358 -5.32 9.66 10.96
N ASP A 359 -5.59 9.52 9.66
CA ASP A 359 -5.90 10.64 8.77
C ASP A 359 -7.19 11.39 9.22
N ALA A 360 -8.20 10.66 9.69
CA ALA A 360 -9.43 11.27 10.20
C ALA A 360 -9.17 12.12 11.45
N VAL A 361 -8.33 11.64 12.37
CA VAL A 361 -7.90 12.40 13.54
C VAL A 361 -7.08 13.62 13.14
N GLU A 362 -6.18 13.48 12.16
CA GLU A 362 -5.40 14.61 11.64
C GLU A 362 -6.32 15.72 11.09
N ILE A 363 -7.34 15.35 10.32
CA ILE A 363 -8.32 16.30 9.78
C ILE A 363 -9.08 17.01 10.91
N MET A 364 -9.57 16.27 11.91
CA MET A 364 -10.27 16.85 13.06
C MET A 364 -9.37 17.78 13.89
N MET A 365 -8.09 17.44 14.09
CA MET A 365 -7.13 18.30 14.76
C MET A 365 -6.85 19.56 13.95
N SER A 366 -6.67 19.44 12.63
CA SER A 366 -6.36 20.56 11.75
C SER A 366 -7.50 21.58 11.63
N THR A 367 -8.73 21.17 11.96
CA THR A 367 -9.94 22.01 11.98
C THR A 367 -10.36 22.40 13.40
N ASN A 368 -9.59 22.03 14.42
CA ASN A 368 -9.88 22.25 15.83
C ASN A 368 -11.28 21.73 16.26
N THR A 369 -11.66 20.56 15.73
CA THR A 369 -12.93 19.89 16.03
C THR A 369 -12.78 18.59 16.81
N ALA A 370 -11.57 18.04 16.90
CA ALA A 370 -11.31 16.77 17.57
C ALA A 370 -11.85 16.74 19.01
N PRO A 371 -12.76 15.81 19.35
CA PRO A 371 -13.24 15.66 20.72
C PRO A 371 -12.12 15.24 21.68
N ALA A 372 -12.19 15.71 22.92
CA ALA A 372 -11.17 15.39 23.94
C ALA A 372 -11.00 13.87 24.14
N TRP A 373 -12.11 13.11 24.11
CA TRP A 373 -12.06 11.66 24.29
C TRP A 373 -11.31 10.94 23.15
N VAL A 374 -11.43 11.41 21.91
CA VAL A 374 -10.68 10.86 20.75
C VAL A 374 -9.19 11.11 20.96
N LEU A 375 -8.83 12.34 21.34
CA LEU A 375 -7.43 12.70 21.58
C LEU A 375 -6.84 11.89 22.73
N ASP A 376 -7.59 11.68 23.81
CA ASP A 376 -7.17 10.87 24.95
C ASP A 376 -6.98 9.40 24.57
N GLU A 377 -7.87 8.81 23.75
CA GLU A 377 -7.70 7.46 23.21
C GLU A 377 -6.45 7.35 22.33
N CYS A 378 -6.22 8.32 21.45
CA CYS A 378 -5.08 8.35 20.54
C CYS A 378 -3.71 8.37 21.24
N ARG A 379 -3.64 8.78 22.51
CA ARG A 379 -2.40 8.70 23.31
C ARG A 379 -1.94 7.26 23.53
N PHE A 380 -2.84 6.30 23.39
CA PHE A 380 -2.60 4.88 23.59
C PHE A 380 -2.66 4.06 22.29
N ASP A 381 -2.81 4.73 21.14
CA ASP A 381 -2.90 4.10 19.82
C ASP A 381 -1.66 3.26 19.51
N CYS A 382 -1.78 2.24 18.64
CA CYS A 382 -0.64 1.44 18.20
C CYS A 382 0.30 2.22 17.25
N ALA A 383 -0.24 3.16 16.47
CA ALA A 383 0.52 4.01 15.57
C ALA A 383 1.33 5.07 16.36
N SER A 384 2.66 5.00 16.28
CA SER A 384 3.56 5.94 16.97
C SER A 384 3.44 7.36 16.44
N SER A 385 3.14 7.52 15.15
CA SER A 385 2.85 8.79 14.48
C SER A 385 1.70 9.53 15.17
N LEU A 386 0.57 8.83 15.37
CA LEU A 386 -0.61 9.40 16.01
C LEU A 386 -0.37 9.76 17.48
N ARG A 387 0.29 8.88 18.26
CA ARG A 387 0.67 9.17 19.66
C ARG A 387 1.53 10.44 19.76
N SER A 388 2.53 10.56 18.90
CA SER A 388 3.45 11.71 18.90
C SER A 388 2.73 13.02 18.60
N ARG A 389 1.72 12.99 17.71
CA ARG A 389 0.94 14.17 17.31
C ARG A 389 0.01 14.68 18.40
N VAL A 390 -0.62 13.81 19.18
CA VAL A 390 -1.54 14.20 20.26
C VAL A 390 -0.84 14.57 21.57
N GLY A 391 0.49 14.72 21.55
CA GLY A 391 1.28 15.01 22.75
C GLY A 391 1.37 13.82 23.71
N GLY A 392 1.21 12.59 23.20
CA GLY A 392 1.51 11.38 23.93
C GLY A 392 3.00 11.36 24.27
N GLY A 393 3.32 11.49 25.56
CA GLY A 393 4.65 11.17 26.06
C GLY A 393 5.04 9.75 25.66
N SER A 394 6.34 9.47 25.71
CA SER A 394 6.85 8.09 25.60
C SER A 394 5.94 7.15 26.39
N PRO A 395 5.60 5.96 25.85
CA PRO A 395 4.87 4.97 26.61
C PRO A 395 5.53 4.87 28.00
N PRO A 396 4.77 4.88 29.11
CA PRO A 396 5.35 4.92 30.44
C PRO A 396 6.36 3.78 30.57
N ASP A 397 7.61 4.15 30.91
CA ASP A 397 8.79 3.27 31.00
C ASP A 397 8.50 1.96 31.71
#